data_AF-A0A9X8G673-F1
#
_entry.id   AF-A0A9X8G673-F1
#
_cell.length_a   1.000
_cell.length_b   1.000
_cell.length_c   1.000
_cell.angle_alpha   90.00
_cell.angle_beta   90.00
_cell.angle_gamma   90.00
#
_symmetry.space_group_name_H-M   'P 1'
#
loop_
_entity.id
_entity.type
_entity.pdbx_description
1 polymer ?
#
loop_
_entity_poly.entity_id
_entity_poly.type
_entity_poly.pdbx_seq_one_letter_code
_entity_poly.pdbx_strand_id
1 'polypeptide(L)'
;MLFSHQYNESAICRLQNFPRILRTQETLNLLTWAISRQIPCLGIDVIPRRPVTAFPPEWQPIQQRERDEYFRARSGRHFFAWRDFRMAENLINFTSAYPEHRMLIMLHNLHIKRRGSLEKAELQLKSVREYFEDAFPLQSHSIAQLAQRGSALHNDLTLFNFQITDPLSVELLSGAAAYTLLTAQQIPDVSTAWHHAFERETVTPKNQYEGCFIFKEVHPPIIISA
;
A
#
# COMPACT_ATOMS: atom_id res chain seq x y z
N MET A 1 -13.07 0.96 6.87
CA MET A 1 -12.83 -0.42 7.38
C MET A 1 -13.23 -0.63 8.84
N LEU A 2 -13.02 0.34 9.74
CA LEU A 2 -13.44 0.20 11.16
C LEU A 2 -14.93 -0.14 11.31
N PHE A 3 -15.81 0.60 10.61
CA PHE A 3 -17.24 0.29 10.53
C PHE A 3 -17.49 -1.19 10.13
N SER A 4 -16.90 -1.65 9.03
CA SER A 4 -17.06 -3.03 8.56
C SER A 4 -16.58 -4.08 9.57
N HIS A 5 -15.56 -3.75 10.38
CA HIS A 5 -15.10 -4.61 11.46
C HIS A 5 -16.12 -4.67 12.60
N GLN A 6 -16.60 -3.52 13.09
CA GLN A 6 -17.54 -3.43 14.21
C GLN A 6 -18.91 -4.04 13.91
N TYR A 7 -19.38 -3.93 12.66
CA TYR A 7 -20.67 -4.49 12.22
C TYR A 7 -20.52 -5.91 11.63
N ASN A 8 -19.34 -6.54 11.77
CA ASN A 8 -19.06 -7.90 11.29
C ASN A 8 -19.45 -8.11 9.81
N GLU A 9 -19.23 -7.12 8.95
CA GLU A 9 -19.52 -7.23 7.53
C GLU A 9 -18.71 -8.37 6.90
N SER A 10 -19.34 -9.10 5.97
CA SER A 10 -18.69 -10.18 5.22
C SER A 10 -17.47 -9.68 4.43
N ALA A 11 -16.60 -10.61 4.03
CA ALA A 11 -15.43 -10.29 3.21
C ALA A 11 -15.82 -9.55 1.90
N ILE A 12 -16.93 -9.95 1.27
CA ILE A 12 -17.47 -9.30 0.06
C ILE A 12 -17.91 -7.86 0.35
N CYS A 13 -18.66 -7.63 1.43
CA CYS A 13 -19.08 -6.28 1.82
C CYS A 13 -17.86 -5.38 2.11
N ARG A 14 -16.83 -5.93 2.75
CA ARG A 14 -15.58 -5.20 3.05
C ARG A 14 -14.85 -4.70 1.80
N LEU A 15 -14.95 -5.39 0.66
CA LEU A 15 -14.34 -4.94 -0.60
C LEU A 15 -14.82 -3.56 -1.05
N GLN A 16 -16.00 -3.11 -0.61
CA GLN A 16 -16.49 -1.76 -0.92
C GLN A 16 -15.59 -0.65 -0.37
N ASN A 17 -14.78 -0.95 0.65
CA ASN A 17 -13.79 -0.02 1.21
C ASN A 17 -12.50 0.07 0.38
N PHE A 18 -12.30 -0.81 -0.61
CA PHE A 18 -11.10 -0.84 -1.46
C PHE A 18 -11.34 -0.08 -2.78
N PRO A 19 -10.29 0.53 -3.38
CA PRO A 19 -10.37 1.01 -4.75
C PRO A 19 -10.66 -0.14 -5.71
N ARG A 20 -11.27 0.15 -6.87
CA ARG A 20 -11.71 -0.87 -7.84
C ARG A 20 -10.60 -1.86 -8.22
N ILE A 21 -9.38 -1.37 -8.44
CA ILE A 21 -8.22 -2.19 -8.77
C ILE A 21 -7.84 -3.22 -7.68
N LEU A 22 -8.24 -2.99 -6.42
CA LEU A 22 -8.01 -3.91 -5.30
C LEU A 22 -9.26 -4.73 -4.92
N ARG A 23 -10.36 -4.61 -5.67
CA ARG A 23 -11.56 -5.45 -5.51
C ARG A 23 -11.39 -6.76 -6.28
N THR A 24 -10.51 -7.60 -5.77
CA THR A 24 -10.04 -8.80 -6.48
C THR A 24 -10.31 -10.06 -5.67
N GLN A 25 -10.25 -11.22 -6.33
CA GLN A 25 -10.40 -12.52 -5.68
C GLN A 25 -9.31 -12.74 -4.62
N GLU A 26 -8.10 -12.25 -4.85
CA GLU A 26 -6.98 -12.32 -3.92
C GLU A 26 -7.26 -11.50 -2.65
N THR A 27 -7.76 -10.27 -2.78
CA THR A 27 -8.19 -9.45 -1.63
C THR A 27 -9.34 -10.11 -0.88
N LEU A 28 -10.32 -10.68 -1.60
CA LEU A 28 -11.44 -11.40 -0.98
C LEU A 28 -10.95 -12.61 -0.16
N ASN A 29 -10.03 -13.40 -0.73
CA ASN A 29 -9.45 -14.56 -0.08
C ASN A 29 -8.68 -14.15 1.18
N LEU A 30 -7.88 -13.07 1.11
CA LEU A 30 -7.15 -12.53 2.25
C LEU A 30 -8.10 -12.07 3.37
N LEU A 31 -9.14 -11.31 3.03
CA LEU A 31 -10.14 -10.86 3.99
C LEU A 31 -10.88 -12.04 4.63
N THR A 32 -11.26 -13.05 3.84
CA THR A 32 -11.92 -14.26 4.32
C THR A 32 -11.02 -15.03 5.28
N TRP A 33 -9.75 -15.19 4.93
CA TRP A 33 -8.73 -15.82 5.77
C TRP A 33 -8.57 -15.09 7.11
N ALA A 34 -8.49 -13.75 7.08
CA ALA A 34 -8.31 -12.94 8.28
C ALA A 34 -9.55 -12.98 9.19
N ILE A 35 -10.75 -12.85 8.61
CA ILE A 35 -12.02 -12.96 9.35
C ILE A 35 -12.15 -14.33 10.03
N SER A 36 -11.86 -15.42 9.32
CA SER A 36 -11.94 -16.78 9.89
C SER A 36 -10.97 -17.02 11.05
N ARG A 37 -9.90 -16.23 11.14
CA ARG A 37 -8.90 -16.26 12.22
C ARG A 37 -9.07 -15.16 13.25
N GLN A 38 -10.15 -14.37 13.17
CA GLN A 38 -10.41 -13.24 14.05
C GLN A 38 -9.28 -12.20 14.05
N ILE A 39 -8.56 -12.06 12.94
CA ILE A 39 -7.53 -11.03 12.77
C ILE A 39 -8.23 -9.73 12.36
N PRO A 40 -8.11 -8.63 13.13
CA PRO A 40 -8.69 -7.35 12.77
C PRO A 40 -8.11 -6.82 11.45
N CYS A 41 -8.98 -6.48 10.50
CA CYS A 41 -8.60 -5.81 9.26
C CYS A 41 -9.06 -4.35 9.31
N LEU A 42 -8.12 -3.45 9.57
CA LEU A 42 -8.36 -2.01 9.66
C LEU A 42 -7.85 -1.31 8.40
N GLY A 43 -8.30 -0.09 8.17
CA GLY A 43 -7.96 0.70 6.99
C GLY A 43 -7.35 2.01 7.43
N ILE A 44 -6.22 2.37 6.82
CA ILE A 44 -5.48 3.60 7.12
C ILE A 44 -5.60 4.64 6.00
N ASP A 45 -6.00 4.25 4.78
CA ASP A 45 -6.25 5.18 3.67
C ASP A 45 -7.43 6.10 3.97
N VAL A 46 -7.30 7.36 3.58
CA VAL A 46 -8.27 8.44 3.87
C VAL A 46 -9.18 8.78 2.70
N ILE A 47 -9.10 8.01 1.61
CA ILE A 47 -9.98 8.21 0.46
C ILE A 47 -11.35 7.56 0.74
N PRO A 48 -12.43 8.34 0.86
CA PRO A 48 -13.76 7.78 1.07
C PRO A 48 -14.20 6.98 -0.16
N ARG A 49 -14.59 5.72 0.03
CA ARG A 49 -15.01 4.82 -1.06
C ARG A 49 -16.51 4.49 -1.05
N ARG A 50 -17.12 4.51 0.13
CA ARG A 50 -18.55 4.24 0.31
C ARG A 50 -19.33 5.55 0.32
N PRO A 51 -20.57 5.59 -0.21
CA PRO A 51 -21.43 6.75 -0.03
C PRO A 51 -21.77 6.91 1.46
N VAL A 52 -21.95 8.16 1.91
CA VAL A 52 -22.29 8.48 3.32
C VAL A 52 -23.60 7.79 3.73
N THR A 53 -24.55 7.64 2.80
CA THR A 53 -25.82 6.94 3.02
C THR A 53 -25.69 5.43 3.26
N ALA A 54 -24.51 4.83 3.01
CA ALA A 54 -24.26 3.43 3.33
C ALA A 54 -23.94 3.20 4.82
N PHE A 55 -23.89 4.27 5.62
CA PHE A 55 -23.61 4.22 7.05
C PHE A 55 -24.86 4.58 7.87
N PRO A 56 -25.01 4.03 9.08
CA PRO A 56 -26.13 4.34 9.96
C PRO A 56 -26.06 5.81 10.42
N PRO A 57 -27.20 6.42 10.81
CA PRO A 57 -27.32 7.87 11.04
C PRO A 57 -26.25 8.47 11.96
N GLU A 58 -25.84 7.73 13.00
CA GLU A 58 -24.84 8.16 13.97
C GLU A 58 -23.41 8.27 13.40
N TRP A 59 -23.11 7.56 12.30
CA TRP A 59 -21.83 7.63 11.60
C TRP A 59 -21.81 8.67 10.47
N GLN A 60 -22.97 9.04 9.95
CA GLN A 60 -23.07 9.93 8.78
C GLN A 60 -22.37 11.29 8.98
N PRO A 61 -22.47 11.97 10.14
CA PRO A 61 -21.76 13.24 10.36
C PRO A 61 -20.23 13.09 10.30
N ILE A 62 -19.70 11.97 10.80
CA ILE A 62 -18.25 11.69 10.79
C ILE A 62 -17.81 11.44 9.34
N GLN A 63 -18.53 10.57 8.63
CA GLN A 63 -18.23 10.22 7.24
C GLN A 63 -18.36 11.43 6.30
N GLN A 64 -19.33 12.31 6.53
CA GLN A 64 -19.46 13.56 5.76
C GLN A 64 -18.26 14.48 6.00
N ARG A 65 -17.81 14.63 7.25
CA ARG A 65 -16.63 15.45 7.58
C ARG A 65 -15.35 14.93 6.92
N GLU A 66 -15.10 13.62 7.00
CA GLU A 66 -13.95 12.97 6.34
C GLU A 66 -13.99 13.19 4.83
N ARG A 67 -15.19 13.07 4.24
CA ARG A 67 -15.40 13.30 2.80
C ARG A 67 -15.13 14.75 2.40
N ASP A 68 -15.59 15.71 3.17
CA ASP A 68 -15.35 17.14 2.91
C ASP A 68 -13.87 17.49 3.05
N GLU A 69 -13.19 16.93 4.06
CA GLU A 69 -11.75 17.09 4.24
C GLU A 69 -10.97 16.54 3.04
N TYR A 70 -11.30 15.33 2.60
CA TYR A 70 -10.72 14.72 1.41
C TYR A 70 -10.90 15.59 0.17
N PHE A 71 -12.09 16.14 -0.09
CA PHE A 71 -12.31 16.98 -1.27
C PHE A 71 -11.55 18.29 -1.21
N ARG A 72 -11.46 18.92 -0.04
CA ARG A 72 -10.61 20.11 0.16
C ARG A 72 -9.15 19.78 -0.16
N ALA A 73 -8.62 18.71 0.41
CA ALA A 73 -7.24 18.30 0.20
C ALA A 73 -6.94 17.90 -1.26
N ARG A 74 -7.86 17.18 -1.91
CA ARG A 74 -7.73 16.75 -3.31
C ARG A 74 -7.60 17.92 -4.28
N SER A 75 -8.24 19.04 -3.99
CA SER A 75 -8.14 20.27 -4.80
C SER A 75 -6.83 21.04 -4.58
N GLY A 76 -6.05 20.67 -3.55
CA GLY A 76 -4.80 21.32 -3.19
C GLY A 76 -3.56 20.77 -3.92
N ARG A 77 -2.50 21.58 -3.94
CA ARG A 77 -1.20 21.21 -4.56
C ARG A 77 -0.43 20.13 -3.79
N HIS A 78 -0.76 19.89 -2.52
CA HIS A 78 -0.05 18.98 -1.62
C HIS A 78 -0.86 17.72 -1.28
N PHE A 79 -1.77 17.29 -2.18
CA PHE A 79 -2.67 16.17 -1.92
C PHE A 79 -1.93 14.88 -1.52
N PHE A 80 -0.84 14.53 -2.22
CA PHE A 80 -0.08 13.30 -1.92
C PHE A 80 0.58 13.35 -0.54
N ALA A 81 1.23 14.46 -0.21
CA ALA A 81 1.83 14.67 1.11
C ALA A 81 0.77 14.64 2.23
N TRP A 82 -0.38 15.28 2.01
CA TRP A 82 -1.51 15.22 2.94
C TRP A 82 -2.01 13.79 3.13
N ARG A 83 -2.17 13.02 2.05
CA ARG A 83 -2.66 11.64 2.12
C ARG A 83 -1.71 10.75 2.93
N ASP A 84 -0.41 10.84 2.68
CA ASP A 84 0.59 10.04 3.39
C ASP A 84 0.67 10.42 4.87
N PHE A 85 0.61 11.72 5.19
CA PHE A 85 0.53 12.20 6.57
C PHE A 85 -0.70 11.62 7.29
N ARG A 86 -1.88 11.68 6.68
CA ARG A 86 -3.11 11.19 7.31
C ARG A 86 -3.15 9.66 7.43
N MET A 87 -2.58 8.93 6.45
CA MET A 87 -2.38 7.48 6.56
C MET A 87 -1.46 7.13 7.73
N ALA A 88 -0.38 7.90 7.92
CA ALA A 88 0.53 7.71 9.04
C ALA A 88 -0.13 8.03 10.39
N GLU A 89 -0.88 9.11 10.49
CA GLU A 89 -1.64 9.46 11.70
C GLU A 89 -2.62 8.35 12.11
N ASN A 90 -3.36 7.80 11.14
CA ASN A 90 -4.23 6.66 11.39
C ASN A 90 -3.45 5.43 11.88
N LEU A 91 -2.30 5.13 11.27
CA LEU A 91 -1.44 4.03 11.68
C LEU A 91 -0.87 4.23 13.09
N ILE A 92 -0.43 5.44 13.42
CA ILE A 92 0.08 5.82 14.73
C ILE A 92 -1.01 5.64 15.79
N ASN A 93 -2.23 6.09 15.50
CA ASN A 93 -3.38 5.93 16.38
C ASN A 93 -3.70 4.45 16.64
N PHE A 94 -3.70 3.62 15.60
CA PHE A 94 -3.89 2.17 15.79
C PHE A 94 -2.75 1.54 16.59
N THR A 95 -1.50 1.89 16.29
CA THR A 95 -0.34 1.32 16.99
C THR A 95 -0.35 1.70 18.47
N SER A 96 -0.71 2.95 18.78
CA SER A 96 -0.87 3.43 20.16
C SER A 96 -2.02 2.74 20.90
N ALA A 97 -3.11 2.43 20.20
CA ALA A 97 -4.27 1.74 20.79
C ALA A 97 -4.02 0.24 21.03
N TYR A 98 -3.05 -0.36 20.34
CA TYR A 98 -2.74 -1.79 20.38
C TYR A 98 -1.22 -2.05 20.53
N PRO A 99 -0.57 -1.56 21.60
CA PRO A 99 0.90 -1.53 21.70
C PRO A 99 1.55 -2.93 21.75
N GLU A 100 0.83 -3.94 22.24
CA GLU A 100 1.33 -5.32 22.34
C GLU A 100 1.18 -6.13 21.05
N HIS A 101 0.55 -5.57 20.02
CA HIS A 101 0.23 -6.27 18.79
C HIS A 101 1.24 -5.99 17.68
N ARG A 102 1.69 -7.05 17.00
CA ARG A 102 2.40 -6.93 15.73
C ARG A 102 1.40 -6.66 14.60
N MET A 103 1.69 -5.68 13.77
CA MET A 103 0.83 -5.28 12.66
C MET A 103 1.47 -5.63 11.32
N LEU A 104 0.69 -6.29 10.45
CA LEU A 104 1.03 -6.41 9.03
C LEU A 104 0.36 -5.26 8.28
N ILE A 105 1.17 -4.40 7.68
CA ILE A 105 0.69 -3.21 6.97
C ILE A 105 0.88 -3.44 5.47
N MET A 106 -0.21 -3.38 4.72
CA MET A 106 -0.19 -3.55 3.26
C MET A 106 -0.40 -2.21 2.59
N LEU A 107 0.68 -1.68 2.00
CA LEU A 107 0.69 -0.42 1.28
C LEU A 107 1.49 -0.58 -0.02
N HIS A 108 1.26 0.32 -0.97
CA HIS A 108 2.11 0.41 -2.15
C HIS A 108 3.55 0.76 -1.75
N ASN A 109 4.56 0.29 -2.51
CA ASN A 109 5.99 0.52 -2.22
C ASN A 109 6.30 2.01 -1.96
N LEU A 110 5.60 2.90 -2.66
CA LEU A 110 5.71 4.36 -2.50
C LEU A 110 5.55 4.84 -1.05
N HIS A 111 4.67 4.20 -0.28
CA HIS A 111 4.31 4.64 1.07
C HIS A 111 5.17 3.99 2.17
N ILE A 112 5.98 2.97 1.84
CA ILE A 112 6.78 2.19 2.81
C ILE A 112 8.28 2.48 2.71
N LYS A 113 8.68 3.46 1.90
CA LYS A 113 10.08 3.86 1.73
C LYS A 113 10.68 4.39 3.04
N ARG A 114 11.92 4.04 3.36
CA ARG A 114 12.64 4.65 4.51
C ARG A 114 13.02 6.10 4.31
N ARG A 115 13.35 6.43 3.07
CA ARG A 115 13.92 7.70 2.64
C ARG A 115 13.14 8.16 1.41
N GLY A 116 11.82 8.08 1.50
CA GLY A 116 10.94 8.51 0.45
C GLY A 116 11.10 10.00 0.15
N SER A 117 11.43 10.81 1.16
CA SER A 117 11.70 12.24 0.99
C SER A 117 13.00 12.59 0.27
N LEU A 118 13.86 11.61 0.03
CA LEU A 118 15.07 11.77 -0.77
C LEU A 118 14.87 11.37 -2.23
N GLU A 119 13.68 10.90 -2.61
CA GLU A 119 13.34 10.70 -4.01
C GLU A 119 13.21 12.06 -4.74
N LYS A 120 12.92 12.02 -6.05
CA LYS A 120 12.75 13.22 -6.89
C LYS A 120 11.89 14.27 -6.18
N ALA A 121 12.42 15.49 -6.05
CA ALA A 121 11.77 16.60 -5.34
C ALA A 121 10.36 16.92 -5.87
N GLU A 122 10.11 16.65 -7.15
CA GLU A 122 8.81 16.81 -7.81
C GLU A 122 7.71 15.93 -7.19
N LEU A 123 8.07 14.78 -6.61
CA LEU A 123 7.13 13.90 -5.91
C LEU A 123 6.71 14.48 -4.55
N GLN A 124 7.49 15.42 -3.99
CA GLN A 124 7.30 16.01 -2.66
C GLN A 124 6.93 14.97 -1.59
N LEU A 125 7.55 13.79 -1.69
CA LEU A 125 7.13 12.65 -0.91
C LEU A 125 7.67 12.77 0.51
N LYS A 126 6.84 12.47 1.51
CA LYS A 126 7.30 11.93 2.78
C LYS A 126 6.42 10.73 3.04
N SER A 127 7.01 9.55 2.99
CA SER A 127 6.25 8.30 3.02
C SER A 127 5.54 8.10 4.35
N VAL A 128 4.52 7.25 4.35
CA VAL A 128 3.83 6.82 5.59
C VAL A 128 4.82 6.28 6.61
N ARG A 129 5.82 5.51 6.15
CA ARG A 129 6.87 4.98 7.01
C ARG A 129 7.70 6.09 7.67
N GLU A 130 8.13 7.10 6.92
CA GLU A 130 8.94 8.19 7.49
C GLU A 130 8.19 8.92 8.61
N TYR A 131 6.89 9.20 8.41
CA TYR A 131 6.06 9.77 9.48
C TYR A 131 5.88 8.82 10.67
N PHE A 132 5.73 7.51 10.41
CA PHE A 132 5.58 6.52 11.46
C PHE A 132 6.85 6.40 12.32
N GLU A 133 8.03 6.39 11.68
CA GLU A 133 9.34 6.30 12.36
C GLU A 133 9.64 7.53 13.23
N ASP A 134 9.09 8.71 12.90
CA ASP A 134 9.17 9.88 13.78
C ASP A 134 8.49 9.64 15.14
N ALA A 135 7.41 8.83 15.16
CA ALA A 135 6.64 8.51 16.37
C ALA A 135 7.10 7.22 17.06
N PHE A 136 7.49 6.20 16.27
CA PHE A 136 7.92 4.89 16.74
C PHE A 136 9.25 4.49 16.09
N PRO A 137 10.38 5.08 16.53
CA PRO A 137 11.68 4.82 15.93
C PRO A 137 12.05 3.34 15.98
N LEU A 138 12.55 2.82 14.85
CA LEU A 138 13.07 1.46 14.68
C LEU A 138 12.03 0.35 14.90
N GLN A 139 10.73 0.66 14.86
CA GLN A 139 9.67 -0.32 15.04
C GLN A 139 9.07 -0.81 13.71
N SER A 140 9.48 -0.26 12.57
CA SER A 140 8.99 -0.69 11.26
C SER A 140 10.05 -1.39 10.41
N HIS A 141 9.61 -2.42 9.69
CA HIS A 141 10.38 -3.09 8.63
C HIS A 141 9.56 -3.07 7.34
N SER A 142 10.19 -2.66 6.24
CA SER A 142 9.53 -2.61 4.93
C SER A 142 10.12 -3.64 3.99
N ILE A 143 9.21 -4.40 3.40
CA ILE A 143 9.52 -5.38 2.38
C ILE A 143 8.83 -4.92 1.10
N ALA A 144 9.61 -4.49 0.11
CA ALA A 144 9.08 -4.10 -1.18
C ALA A 144 8.62 -5.34 -1.96
N GLN A 145 7.51 -5.22 -2.68
CA GLN A 145 7.11 -6.23 -3.67
C GLN A 145 7.45 -5.70 -5.05
N LEU A 146 8.25 -6.45 -5.80
CA LEU A 146 8.79 -6.06 -7.10
C LEU A 146 8.48 -7.14 -8.12
N ALA A 147 8.45 -6.77 -9.40
CA ALA A 147 8.18 -7.71 -10.48
C ALA A 147 9.08 -7.44 -11.68
N GLN A 148 9.67 -8.49 -12.25
CA GLN A 148 10.53 -8.36 -13.41
C GLN A 148 9.73 -8.16 -14.71
N ARG A 149 8.64 -8.89 -14.89
CA ARG A 149 7.81 -8.82 -16.09
C ARG A 149 6.39 -9.29 -15.82
N GLY A 150 5.52 -9.10 -16.80
CA GLY A 150 4.19 -9.66 -16.82
C GLY A 150 3.16 -8.65 -17.26
N SER A 151 1.95 -8.80 -16.74
CA SER A 151 0.83 -7.92 -17.03
C SER A 151 0.18 -7.43 -15.74
N ALA A 152 -0.18 -6.17 -15.71
CA ALA A 152 -0.82 -5.51 -14.58
C ALA A 152 -1.93 -4.57 -15.06
N LEU A 153 -2.70 -4.02 -14.12
CA LEU A 153 -3.80 -3.11 -14.39
C LEU A 153 -3.42 -1.69 -13.97
N HIS A 154 -3.77 -0.70 -14.78
CA HIS A 154 -3.83 0.69 -14.35
C HIS A 154 -5.03 0.92 -13.40
N ASN A 155 -5.07 2.07 -12.74
CA ASN A 155 -6.16 2.42 -11.82
C ASN A 155 -7.54 2.49 -12.49
N ASP A 156 -7.59 2.69 -13.81
CA ASP A 156 -8.79 2.66 -14.64
C ASP A 156 -9.15 1.23 -15.14
N LEU A 157 -8.40 0.23 -14.69
CA LEU A 157 -8.50 -1.19 -15.05
C LEU A 157 -8.03 -1.52 -16.48
N THR A 158 -7.35 -0.59 -17.16
CA THR A 158 -6.72 -0.91 -18.45
C THR A 158 -5.49 -1.79 -18.23
N LEU A 159 -5.34 -2.81 -19.05
CA LEU A 159 -4.21 -3.74 -19.00
C LEU A 159 -2.97 -3.10 -19.58
N PHE A 160 -1.83 -3.29 -18.92
CA PHE A 160 -0.52 -2.99 -19.50
C PHE A 160 0.45 -4.15 -19.27
N ASN A 161 1.35 -4.32 -20.24
CA ASN A 161 2.43 -5.30 -20.16
C ASN A 161 3.73 -4.57 -19.88
N PHE A 162 4.62 -5.20 -19.13
CA PHE A 162 5.92 -4.63 -18.82
C PHE A 162 6.99 -5.71 -18.77
N GLN A 163 8.23 -5.30 -19.02
CA GLN A 163 9.42 -6.11 -18.82
C GLN A 163 10.57 -5.17 -18.46
N ILE A 164 11.16 -5.40 -17.29
CA ILE A 164 12.33 -4.66 -16.84
C ILE A 164 13.58 -5.34 -17.43
N THR A 165 14.36 -4.56 -18.18
CA THR A 165 15.59 -5.01 -18.86
C THR A 165 16.83 -4.25 -18.41
N ASP A 166 16.68 -3.28 -17.49
CA ASP A 166 17.79 -2.52 -16.93
C ASP A 166 18.75 -3.45 -16.16
N PRO A 167 20.01 -3.60 -16.59
CA PRO A 167 20.97 -4.53 -15.97
C PRO A 167 21.32 -4.18 -14.51
N LEU A 168 21.05 -2.95 -14.07
CA LEU A 168 21.26 -2.52 -12.68
C LEU A 168 20.03 -2.76 -11.79
N SER A 169 18.94 -3.25 -12.37
CA SER A 169 17.67 -3.42 -11.68
C SER A 169 17.67 -4.62 -10.74
N VAL A 170 17.20 -4.41 -9.51
CA VAL A 170 17.07 -5.48 -8.51
C VAL A 170 16.03 -6.52 -8.95
N GLU A 171 15.08 -6.13 -9.79
CA GLU A 171 14.06 -7.00 -10.39
C GLU A 171 14.67 -8.16 -11.20
N LEU A 172 15.88 -7.98 -11.75
CA LEU A 172 16.59 -9.03 -12.49
C LEU A 172 17.19 -10.12 -11.58
N LEU A 173 17.20 -9.92 -10.26
CA LEU A 173 17.73 -10.88 -9.29
C LEU A 173 16.75 -12.02 -8.96
N SER A 174 15.58 -12.07 -9.62
CA SER A 174 14.61 -13.16 -9.47
C SER A 174 15.20 -14.54 -9.82
N GLY A 175 16.19 -14.60 -10.72
CA GLY A 175 16.88 -15.82 -11.12
C GLY A 175 15.99 -16.82 -11.87
N ALA A 176 16.19 -18.12 -11.62
CA ALA A 176 15.42 -19.18 -12.26
C ALA A 176 14.03 -19.39 -11.62
N ALA A 177 13.91 -19.12 -10.31
CA ALA A 177 12.70 -19.34 -9.52
C ALA A 177 11.54 -18.42 -9.94
N ALA A 178 10.31 -18.81 -9.60
CA ALA A 178 9.13 -17.98 -9.83
C ALA A 178 9.14 -16.70 -8.98
N TYR A 179 9.78 -16.75 -7.82
CA TYR A 179 9.99 -15.61 -6.94
C TYR A 179 11.27 -15.78 -6.13
N THR A 180 11.80 -14.65 -5.63
CA THR A 180 12.99 -14.59 -4.78
C THR A 180 12.78 -13.56 -3.67
N LEU A 181 13.13 -13.91 -2.44
CA LEU A 181 13.19 -12.97 -1.32
C LEU A 181 14.64 -12.59 -1.06
N LEU A 182 14.94 -11.29 -1.14
CA LEU A 182 16.21 -10.72 -0.73
C LEU A 182 16.04 -10.02 0.63
N THR A 183 16.94 -10.33 1.56
CA THR A 183 17.12 -9.59 2.81
C THR A 183 18.00 -8.35 2.59
N ALA A 184 17.99 -7.39 3.52
CA ALA A 184 18.80 -6.16 3.44
C ALA A 184 20.28 -6.40 3.09
N GLN A 185 20.88 -7.49 3.59
CA GLN A 185 22.27 -7.86 3.32
C GLN A 185 22.49 -8.36 1.87
N GLN A 186 21.44 -8.90 1.24
CA GLN A 186 21.49 -9.46 -0.10
C GLN A 186 21.11 -8.44 -1.19
N ILE A 187 20.50 -7.31 -0.82
CA ILE A 187 20.21 -6.23 -1.76
C ILE A 187 21.52 -5.51 -2.14
N PRO A 188 21.87 -5.42 -3.44
CA PRO A 188 23.09 -4.74 -3.87
C PRO A 188 23.09 -3.23 -3.53
N ASP A 189 24.26 -2.67 -3.24
CA ASP A 189 24.39 -1.25 -2.90
C ASP A 189 24.09 -0.30 -4.07
N VAL A 190 24.43 -0.74 -5.28
CA VAL A 190 24.39 0.08 -6.52
C VAL A 190 23.24 -0.26 -7.45
N SER A 191 22.27 -1.06 -6.99
CA SER A 191 21.10 -1.43 -7.80
C SER A 191 20.02 -0.36 -7.80
N THR A 192 19.12 -0.46 -8.76
CA THR A 192 17.91 0.36 -8.91
C THR A 192 16.67 -0.51 -8.70
N ALA A 193 15.53 0.12 -8.45
CA ALA A 193 14.21 -0.52 -8.59
C ALA A 193 13.32 0.34 -9.47
N TRP A 194 12.24 -0.26 -9.97
CA TRP A 194 11.30 0.38 -10.88
C TRP A 194 9.91 0.50 -10.25
N HIS A 195 9.51 1.74 -10.00
CA HIS A 195 8.18 2.13 -9.60
C HIS A 195 7.19 2.02 -10.77
N HIS A 196 6.05 1.37 -10.53
CA HIS A 196 5.03 1.06 -11.55
C HIS A 196 5.57 0.39 -12.82
N ALA A 197 6.75 -0.24 -12.76
CA ALA A 197 7.47 -0.81 -13.90
C ALA A 197 7.93 0.17 -15.00
N PHE A 198 7.80 1.49 -14.81
CA PHE A 198 8.21 2.50 -15.80
C PHE A 198 8.96 3.70 -15.22
N GLU A 199 8.96 3.87 -13.91
CA GLU A 199 9.70 4.94 -13.26
C GLU A 199 10.85 4.39 -12.42
N ARG A 200 12.08 4.66 -12.83
CA ARG A 200 13.27 4.30 -12.05
C ARG A 200 13.34 5.11 -10.75
N GLU A 201 13.52 4.41 -9.63
CA GLU A 201 13.80 5.02 -8.31
C GLU A 201 15.17 5.69 -8.29
N THR A 202 15.28 6.81 -7.59
CA THR A 202 16.52 7.58 -7.48
C THR A 202 17.35 7.20 -6.27
N VAL A 203 16.69 6.72 -5.21
CA VAL A 203 17.34 6.15 -4.03
C VAL A 203 17.44 4.63 -4.22
N THR A 204 18.56 4.04 -3.83
CA THR A 204 18.78 2.61 -4.05
C THR A 204 17.85 1.76 -3.16
N PRO A 205 17.41 0.57 -3.61
CA PRO A 205 16.49 -0.27 -2.86
C PRO A 205 17.03 -0.65 -1.47
N LYS A 206 18.35 -0.83 -1.34
CA LYS A 206 19.01 -1.13 -0.06
C LYS A 206 18.84 -0.02 0.98
N ASN A 207 18.76 1.23 0.52
CA ASN A 207 18.52 2.37 1.39
C ASN A 207 17.03 2.59 1.68
N GLN A 208 16.14 2.03 0.86
CA GLN A 208 14.70 2.19 0.99
C GLN A 208 14.00 1.06 1.76
N TYR A 209 14.52 -0.17 1.74
CA TYR A 209 13.81 -1.35 2.21
C TYR A 209 14.71 -2.32 3.00
N GLU A 210 14.14 -3.06 3.95
CA GLU A 210 14.81 -4.16 4.66
C GLU A 210 14.69 -5.50 3.93
N GLY A 211 13.83 -5.57 2.91
CA GLY A 211 13.75 -6.73 2.04
C GLY A 211 13.06 -6.41 0.72
N CYS A 212 13.30 -7.26 -0.27
CA CYS A 212 12.62 -7.22 -1.56
C CYS A 212 12.08 -8.62 -1.87
N PHE A 213 10.77 -8.73 -2.03
CA PHE A 213 10.13 -9.92 -2.58
C PHE A 213 9.90 -9.71 -4.07
N ILE A 214 10.64 -10.43 -4.90
CA ILE A 214 10.71 -10.23 -6.33
C ILE A 214 9.97 -11.36 -7.03
N PHE A 215 8.93 -11.03 -7.77
CA PHE A 215 8.24 -11.93 -8.67
C PHE A 215 8.94 -11.92 -10.04
N LYS A 216 9.24 -13.10 -10.58
CA LYS A 216 9.79 -13.22 -11.94
C LYS A 216 8.76 -12.84 -12.98
N GLU A 217 7.52 -13.28 -12.79
CA GLU A 217 6.42 -12.99 -13.70
C GLU A 217 5.13 -12.80 -12.89
N VAL A 218 4.38 -11.75 -13.20
CA VAL A 218 3.09 -11.46 -12.59
C VAL A 218 1.97 -11.52 -13.60
N HIS A 219 0.78 -11.88 -13.12
CA HIS A 219 -0.43 -11.91 -13.93
C HIS A 219 -1.44 -10.89 -13.37
N PRO A 220 -2.37 -10.40 -14.20
CA PRO A 220 -3.39 -9.48 -13.74
C PRO A 220 -4.24 -10.15 -12.65
N PRO A 221 -4.65 -9.41 -11.63
CA PRO A 221 -5.51 -9.96 -10.60
C PRO A 221 -6.91 -10.27 -11.16
N ILE A 222 -7.61 -11.20 -10.52
CA ILE A 222 -9.00 -11.52 -10.90
C ILE A 222 -9.93 -10.47 -10.29
N ILE A 223 -10.36 -9.50 -11.09
CA ILE A 223 -11.33 -8.49 -10.65
C ILE A 223 -12.67 -9.16 -10.36
N ILE A 224 -13.20 -8.91 -9.16
CA ILE A 224 -14.57 -9.30 -8.83
C ILE A 224 -15.48 -8.25 -9.45
N SER A 225 -16.20 -8.65 -10.49
CA SER A 225 -17.31 -7.86 -11.03
C SER A 225 -18.40 -7.78 -9.96
N ALA A 226 -18.58 -6.59 -9.38
CA ALA A 226 -19.75 -6.25 -8.58
C ALA A 226 -20.84 -5.69 -9.48
#